data_AF-A0A968TWG4-F1
#
_entry.id   AF-A0A968TWG4-F1
#
_cell.length_a   1.000
_cell.length_b   1.000
_cell.length_c   1.000
_cell.angle_alpha   90.00
_cell.angle_beta   90.00
_cell.angle_gamma   90.00
#
_symmetry.space_group_name_H-M   'P 1'
#
loop_
_entity.id
_entity.type
_entity.pdbx_description
1 polymer ?
#
loop_
_entity_poly.entity_id
_entity_poly.type
_entity_poly.pdbx_seq_one_letter_code
_entity_poly.pdbx_strand_id
1 'polypeptide(L)' 'MVQADRAYTQVDLTGPTALVIGAEDKGLDETWQQAAKLHGHCVTIPMAASPVDSLNASNAAAILLFEALRQRRMASHP' A
#
# COMPACT_ATOMS: atom_id res chain seq x y z
N MET A 1 11.49 0.21 8.77
CA MET A 1 10.45 0.67 7.83
C MET A 1 10.70 0.00 6.48
N VAL A 2 9.71 -0.65 5.88
CA VAL A 2 9.90 -1.26 4.55
C VAL A 2 9.76 -0.15 3.51
N GLN A 3 10.85 0.26 2.88
CA GLN A 3 10.77 1.01 1.63
C GLN A 3 10.48 0.00 0.52
N ALA A 4 9.34 0.18 -0.15
CA ALA A 4 9.05 -0.52 -1.38
C ALA A 4 9.34 0.42 -2.55
N ASP A 5 10.04 -0.07 -3.57
CA ASP A 5 10.40 0.74 -4.74
C ASP A 5 9.19 1.08 -5.63
N ARG A 6 8.02 0.49 -5.35
CA ARG A 6 6.82 0.60 -6.17
C ARG A 6 5.78 1.49 -5.50
N ALA A 7 5.28 2.48 -6.24
CA ALA A 7 4.20 3.34 -5.77
C ALA A 7 2.87 2.56 -5.74
N TYR A 8 2.02 2.87 -4.75
CA TYR A 8 0.70 2.22 -4.59
C TYR A 8 -0.23 2.32 -5.81
N THR A 9 -0.02 3.30 -6.69
CA THR A 9 -0.79 3.49 -7.94
C THR A 9 -0.30 2.61 -9.10
N GLN A 10 0.84 1.93 -8.96
CA GLN A 10 1.47 1.14 -10.02
C GLN A 10 1.16 -0.37 -9.93
N VAL A 11 0.35 -0.78 -8.95
CA VAL A 11 -0.12 -2.16 -8.79
C VAL A 11 -1.54 -2.29 -9.28
N ASP A 12 -1.90 -3.48 -9.78
CA ASP A 12 -3.26 -3.81 -10.18
C ASP A 12 -4.07 -4.22 -8.93
N LEU A 13 -5.08 -3.41 -8.62
CA LEU A 13 -6.02 -3.59 -7.51
C LEU A 13 -7.44 -3.88 -8.01
N THR A 14 -7.60 -4.22 -9.30
CA THR A 14 -8.91 -4.48 -9.92
C THR A 14 -9.55 -5.78 -9.43
N GLY A 15 -8.73 -6.78 -9.09
CA GLY A 15 -9.18 -8.06 -8.54
C GLY A 15 -9.50 -8.05 -7.04
N PRO A 16 -9.90 -9.21 -6.47
CA PRO A 16 -9.96 -9.40 -5.03
C PRO A 16 -8.58 -9.16 -4.39
N THR A 17 -8.52 -8.26 -3.42
CA THR A 17 -7.26 -7.82 -2.80
C THR A 17 -7.42 -7.72 -1.29
N ALA A 18 -6.47 -8.29 -0.54
CA ALA A 18 -6.32 -8.03 0.88
C ALA A 18 -5.24 -6.97 1.09
N LEU A 19 -5.54 -5.94 1.87
CA LEU A 19 -4.58 -4.92 2.28
C LEU A 19 -4.02 -5.31 3.66
N VAL A 20 -2.70 -5.37 3.77
CA VAL A 20 -2.00 -5.61 5.03
C VAL A 20 -1.24 -4.34 5.39
N ILE A 21 -1.60 -3.75 6.53
CA ILE A 21 -1.02 -2.49 7.01
C ILE A 21 -0.41 -2.77 8.38
N GLY A 22 0.85 -2.40 8.53
CA GLY A 22 1.59 -2.56 9.78
C GLY A 22 1.09 -1.65 10.89
N ALA A 23 1.42 -1.99 12.12
CA ALA A 23 1.19 -1.11 13.27
C ALA A 23 2.04 0.17 13.13
N GLU A 24 1.56 1.29 13.68
CA GLU A 24 2.22 2.59 13.51
C GLU A 24 3.63 2.65 14.13
N ASP A 25 3.83 1.89 15.20
CA ASP A 25 5.06 1.83 15.98
C ASP A 25 6.04 0.77 15.45
N LYS A 26 5.52 -0.38 15.01
CA LYS A 26 6.33 -1.56 14.64
C LYS A 26 6.39 -1.84 13.15
N GLY A 27 5.46 -1.28 12.37
CA GLY A 27 5.27 -1.63 10.96
C GLY A 27 4.71 -3.05 10.79
N LEU A 28 4.98 -3.67 9.64
CA LEU A 28 4.61 -5.05 9.36
C LEU A 28 5.57 -6.01 10.06
N ASP A 29 5.07 -7.11 10.61
CA ASP A 29 5.93 -8.19 11.10
C ASP A 29 6.78 -8.80 9.98
N GLU A 30 7.95 -9.35 10.33
CA GLU A 30 8.95 -9.86 9.38
C GLU A 30 8.37 -10.86 8.37
N THR A 31 7.46 -11.73 8.80
CA THR A 31 6.76 -12.70 7.95
C THR A 31 6.02 -12.01 6.80
N TRP A 32 5.29 -10.93 7.09
CA TRP A 32 4.55 -10.18 6.09
C TRP A 32 5.47 -9.37 5.18
N GLN A 33 6.55 -8.83 5.74
CA GLN A 33 7.56 -8.13 4.93
C GLN A 33 8.23 -9.07 3.93
N GLN A 34 8.61 -10.28 4.36
CA GLN A 34 9.21 -11.28 3.49
C GLN A 34 8.22 -11.76 2.42
N ALA A 35 6.98 -12.09 2.80
CA ALA A 35 5.95 -12.47 1.84
C ALA A 35 5.70 -11.37 0.79
N ALA A 36 5.57 -10.12 1.22
CA ALA A 36 5.34 -8.98 0.32
C ALA A 36 6.53 -8.75 -0.64
N LYS A 37 7.78 -8.95 -0.17
CA LYS A 37 8.98 -8.86 -1.01
C LYS A 37 9.07 -10.00 -2.02
N LEU A 38 8.85 -11.24 -1.58
CA LEU A 38 8.92 -12.43 -2.44
C LEU A 38 7.91 -12.39 -3.59
N HIS A 39 6.73 -11.84 -3.33
CA HIS A 39 5.65 -11.76 -4.32
C HIS A 39 5.55 -10.40 -5.03
N GLY A 40 6.44 -9.45 -4.74
CA GLY A 40 6.45 -8.13 -5.40
C GLY A 40 5.19 -7.29 -5.13
N HIS A 41 4.53 -7.52 -3.99
CA HIS A 41 3.28 -6.87 -3.60
C HIS A 41 3.48 -5.78 -2.53
N CYS A 42 4.72 -5.51 -2.16
CA CYS A 42 5.03 -4.38 -1.30
C CYS A 42 4.91 -3.07 -2.10
N VAL A 43 4.15 -2.12 -1.56
CA VAL A 43 3.95 -0.79 -2.15
C VAL A 43 4.20 0.30 -1.12
N THR A 44 4.52 1.50 -1.60
CA THR A 44 4.70 2.69 -0.76
C THR A 44 3.80 3.82 -1.25
N ILE A 45 3.29 4.62 -0.31
CA ILE A 45 2.65 5.90 -0.59
C ILE A 45 3.77 6.94 -0.60
N PRO A 46 4.11 7.55 -1.76
CA PRO A 46 5.17 8.55 -1.80
C PRO A 46 4.81 9.73 -0.89
N MET A 47 5.72 10.06 0.02
CA MET A 47 5.61 11.23 0.89
C MET A 47 6.64 12.27 0.43
N ALA A 48 6.27 13.55 0.50
CA ALA A 48 7.23 14.62 0.29
C ALA A 48 8.36 14.52 1.31
N ALA A 49 9.56 14.98 0.96
CA ALA A 49 10.69 15.06 1.88
C ALA A 49 10.29 15.94 3.08
N SER A 50 9.93 15.28 4.18
CA SER A 50 9.33 15.84 5.39
C SER A 50 9.95 15.10 6.57
N PRO A 51 10.08 15.73 7.75
CA PRO A 51 10.54 15.03 8.96
C PRO A 51 9.56 13.96 9.46
N VAL A 52 8.42 13.77 8.78
CA VAL A 52 7.42 12.76 9.11
C VAL A 52 7.77 11.46 8.37
N ASP A 53 8.12 10.42 9.12
CA ASP A 53 8.57 9.14 8.59
C ASP A 53 7.42 8.28 8.02
N SER A 54 6.17 8.51 8.44
CA SER A 54 5.01 7.74 7.97
C SER A 54 3.68 8.47 8.13
N LEU A 55 2.67 8.02 7.38
CA LEU A 55 1.28 8.40 7.62
C LEU A 55 0.71 7.54 8.76
N ASN A 56 -0.29 8.10 9.45
CA ASN A 56 -1.19 7.33 10.31
C ASN A 56 -1.76 6.12 9.54
N ALA A 57 -1.88 4.97 10.21
CA ALA A 57 -2.27 3.71 9.58
C ALA A 57 -3.66 3.79 8.92
N SER A 58 -4.61 4.52 9.53
CA SER A 58 -5.95 4.70 8.97
C SER A 58 -5.94 5.60 7.72
N ASN A 59 -5.07 6.61 7.68
CA ASN A 59 -4.90 7.44 6.49
C ASN A 59 -4.28 6.66 5.35
N ALA A 60 -3.26 5.84 5.63
CA ALA A 60 -2.67 4.94 4.64
C ALA A 60 -3.71 3.95 4.11
N ALA A 61 -4.54 3.36 5.00
CA ALA A 61 -5.63 2.46 4.62
C ALA A 61 -6.64 3.15 3.69
N ALA A 62 -7.07 4.36 4.05
CA ALA A 62 -8.02 5.12 3.25
C ALA A 62 -7.46 5.39 1.84
N ILE A 63 -6.21 5.85 1.72
CA ILE A 63 -5.57 6.11 0.43
C ILE A 63 -5.54 4.85 -0.44
N LEU A 64 -5.12 3.70 0.11
CA LEU A 64 -5.04 2.43 -0.62
C LEU A 64 -6.43 1.93 -1.05
N LEU A 65 -7.43 2.02 -0.18
CA LEU A 65 -8.80 1.62 -0.48
C LEU A 65 -9.43 2.47 -1.59
N PHE A 66 -9.23 3.78 -1.54
CA PHE A 66 -9.74 4.68 -2.57
C PHE A 66 -9.04 4.51 -3.92
N GLU A 67 -7.75 4.16 -3.94
CA GLU A 67 -7.06 3.81 -5.18
C GLU A 67 -7.60 2.50 -5.78
N ALA A 68 -7.80 1.47 -4.96
CA ALA A 68 -8.44 0.23 -5.42
C ALA A 68 -9.84 0.51 -6.00
N LEU A 69 -10.63 1.35 -5.33
CA LEU A 69 -11.94 1.78 -5.83
C LEU A 69 -11.82 2.53 -7.17
N ARG A 70 -10.85 3.44 -7.30
CA ARG A 70 -10.61 4.20 -8.55
C ARG A 70 -10.28 3.26 -9.70
N GLN A 71 -9.34 2.33 -9.53
CA GLN A 71 -8.97 1.35 -10.55
C GLN A 71 -10.14 0.46 -10.95
N ARG A 72 -10.89 -0.06 -9.97
CA ARG A 72 -12.08 -0.90 -10.23
C ARG A 72 -13.17 -0.16 -10.99
N ARG A 73 -13.38 1.13 -10.70
CA ARG A 73 -14.34 1.97 -11.45
C ARG A 73 -13.90 2.18 -12.90
N MET A 74 -12.60 2.38 -13.15
CA MET A 74 -12.08 2.51 -14.51
C MET A 74 -12.09 1.17 -15.29
N ALA A 75 -11.92 0.04 -14.61
CA ALA A 75 -11.99 -1.28 -15.25
C ALA A 75 -13.42 -1.75 -15.53
N SER A 76 -14.41 -1.26 -14.77
CA SER A 76 -15.84 -1.60 -14.91
C SER A 76 -16.64 -0.65 -15.81
N HIS A 77 -16.01 0.38 -16.37
CA HIS A 77 -16.57 1.24 -17.41
C HIS A 77 -15.70 1.16 -18.68
N PRO A 78 -16.11 0.41 -19.73
CA PRO A 78 -15.64 0.65 -21.08
C PRO A 78 -16.15 1.98 -21.64
#